data_AF-A0A967BMR7-F1
#
_entry.id   AF-A0A967BMR7-F1
#
_cell.length_a   1.000
_cell.length_b   1.000
_cell.length_c   1.000
_cell.angle_alpha   90.00
_cell.angle_beta   90.00
_cell.angle_gamma   90.00
#
_symmetry.space_group_name_H-M   'P 1'
#
loop_
_entity.id
_entity.type
_entity.pdbx_description
1 polymer ?
#
loop_
_entity_poly.entity_id
_entity_poly.type
_entity_poly.pdbx_seq_one_letter_code
_entity_poly.pdbx_strand_id
1 'polypeptide(L)'
;QLFPYTLGANIGTTVTALLAAMITQNPIAVTVAFSHLCFNIYGILILYPFKFIPINLAVYIGNKAAASTRNLTVFITIYILLHFIPLLFIFLT
;
A
#
# COMPACT_ATOMS: atom_id res chain seq x y z
N GLN A 1 11.21 11.22 5.22
CA GLN A 1 10.83 11.65 3.85
C GLN A 1 10.13 10.55 3.03
N LEU A 2 10.16 9.26 3.42
CA LEU A 2 9.53 8.16 2.67
C LEU A 2 8.00 8.27 2.50
N PHE A 3 7.27 8.73 3.52
CA PHE A 3 5.80 8.74 3.52
C PHE A 3 5.17 9.45 2.29
N PRO A 4 5.48 10.72 1.97
CA PRO A 4 4.94 11.36 0.77
C PRO A 4 5.36 10.70 -0.55
N TYR A 5 6.55 10.08 -0.62
CA TYR A 5 6.96 9.30 -1.80
C TYR A 5 6.04 8.09 -2.02
N THR A 6 5.71 7.36 -0.95
CA THR A 6 4.79 6.21 -1.04
C THR A 6 3.39 6.64 -1.48
N LEU A 7 2.88 7.78 -0.99
CA LEU A 7 1.59 8.31 -1.43
C LEU A 7 1.60 8.72 -2.90
N GLY A 8 2.67 9.39 -3.34
CA GLY A 8 2.86 9.75 -4.74
C GLY A 8 2.94 8.53 -5.66
N ALA A 9 3.64 7.47 -5.23
CA ALA A 9 3.71 6.22 -5.98
C ALA A 9 2.32 5.57 -6.15
N ASN A 10 1.46 5.63 -5.14
CA ASN A 10 0.10 5.09 -5.20
C ASN A 10 -0.81 5.89 -6.15
N ILE A 11 -0.65 7.21 -6.20
CA ILE A 11 -1.30 8.02 -7.25
C ILE A 11 -0.76 7.61 -8.62
N GLY A 12 0.56 7.48 -8.77
CA GLY A 12 1.21 7.12 -10.03
C GLY A 12 0.67 5.82 -10.63
N THR A 13 0.52 4.75 -9.83
CA THR A 13 -0.02 3.47 -10.32
C THR A 13 -1.47 3.59 -10.81
N THR A 14 -2.30 4.38 -10.13
CA THR A 14 -3.70 4.61 -10.58
C THR A 14 -3.79 5.49 -11.82
N VAL A 15 -2.88 6.47 -11.99
CA VAL A 15 -2.79 7.25 -13.23
C VAL A 15 -2.36 6.35 -14.39
N THR A 16 -1.35 5.49 -14.21
CA THR A 16 -0.95 4.53 -15.24
C THR A 16 -2.08 3.56 -15.58
N ALA A 17 -2.84 3.08 -14.59
CA ALA A 17 -4.01 2.24 -14.83
C ALA A 17 -5.10 2.96 -15.63
N LEU A 18 -5.33 4.25 -15.35
CA LEU A 18 -6.28 5.07 -16.11
C LEU A 18 -5.84 5.24 -17.57
N LEU A 19 -4.57 5.54 -17.81
CA LEU A 19 -4.02 5.64 -19.17
C LEU A 19 -4.15 4.31 -19.92
N ALA A 20 -3.84 3.19 -19.27
CA ALA A 20 -4.01 1.86 -19.87
C ALA A 20 -5.50 1.57 -20.19
N ALA A 21 -6.41 1.91 -19.28
CA ALA A 21 -7.85 1.72 -19.49
C ALA A 21 -8.39 2.55 -20.67
N MET A 22 -7.91 3.78 -20.86
CA MET A 22 -8.30 4.62 -21.99
C MET A 22 -7.91 4.01 -23.35
N ILE A 23 -6.79 3.27 -23.42
CA ILE A 23 -6.37 2.58 -24.64
C ILE A 23 -7.33 1.44 -24.99
N THR A 24 -7.92 0.78 -23.99
CA THR A 24 -8.86 -0.34 -24.22
C THR A 24 -10.19 0.07 -24.86
N GLN A 25 -10.50 1.38 -24.90
CA GLN A 25 -11.79 1.92 -25.35
C GLN A 25 -13.01 1.27 -24.67
N ASN A 26 -12.81 0.64 -23.51
CA ASN A 26 -13.86 0.03 -22.70
C ASN A 26 -14.33 1.03 -21.64
N PRO A 27 -15.56 1.57 -21.73
CA PRO A 27 -16.06 2.54 -20.77
C PRO A 27 -16.03 2.03 -19.34
N ILE A 28 -16.28 0.73 -19.12
CA ILE A 28 -16.27 0.11 -17.79
C ILE A 28 -14.86 0.15 -17.20
N ALA A 29 -13.83 -0.19 -18.00
CA ALA A 29 -12.44 -0.16 -17.55
C ALA A 29 -12.01 1.26 -17.15
N VAL A 30 -12.41 2.27 -17.93
CA VAL A 30 -12.12 3.68 -17.63
C VAL A 30 -12.84 4.11 -16.35
N THR A 31 -14.10 3.76 -16.16
CA THR A 31 -14.85 4.09 -14.94
C THR A 31 -14.20 3.48 -13.69
N VAL A 32 -13.77 2.22 -13.76
CA VAL A 32 -13.08 1.54 -12.64
C VAL A 32 -11.71 2.18 -12.38
N ALA A 33 -10.90 2.42 -13.40
CA ALA A 33 -9.60 3.06 -13.19
C ALA A 33 -9.73 4.49 -12.64
N PHE A 34 -10.75 5.23 -13.10
CA PHE A 34 -11.04 6.56 -12.59
C PHE A 34 -11.53 6.55 -11.13
N SER A 35 -12.38 5.60 -10.75
CA SER A 35 -12.81 5.47 -9.35
C SER A 35 -11.64 5.14 -8.42
N HIS A 36 -10.68 4.32 -8.88
CA HIS A 36 -9.45 4.03 -8.15
C HIS A 36 -8.56 5.27 -7.95
N LEU A 37 -8.43 6.11 -8.99
CA LEU A 37 -7.70 7.37 -8.90
C LEU A 37 -8.36 8.33 -7.90
N CYS A 38 -9.68 8.50 -7.98
CA CYS A 38 -10.43 9.30 -7.03
C CYS A 38 -10.28 8.79 -5.60
N PHE A 39 -10.44 7.48 -5.38
CA PHE A 39 -10.29 6.87 -4.06
C PHE A 39 -8.90 7.17 -3.46
N ASN A 40 -7.83 7.08 -4.26
CA ASN A 40 -6.49 7.39 -3.81
C ASN A 40 -6.29 8.87 -3.47
N ILE A 41 -6.76 9.78 -4.33
CA ILE A 41 -6.66 11.23 -4.08
C ILE A 41 -7.43 11.61 -2.82
N TYR A 42 -8.71 11.22 -2.72
CA TYR A 42 -9.52 11.56 -1.55
C TYR A 42 -9.03 10.87 -0.29
N GLY A 43 -8.62 9.60 -0.37
CA GLY A 43 -8.02 8.87 0.75
C GLY A 43 -6.77 9.58 1.27
N ILE A 44 -5.90 10.06 0.38
CA ILE A 44 -4.73 10.87 0.77
C ILE A 44 -5.17 12.20 1.39
N LEU A 45 -6.10 12.94 0.79
CA LEU A 45 -6.56 14.22 1.34
C LEU A 45 -7.13 14.08 2.75
N ILE A 46 -7.86 12.98 3.01
CA ILE A 46 -8.45 12.68 4.32
C ILE A 46 -7.40 12.22 5.33
N LEU A 47 -6.46 11.34 4.93
CA LEU A 47 -5.51 10.71 5.84
C LEU A 47 -4.20 11.48 6.02
N TYR A 48 -3.82 12.34 5.08
CA TYR A 48 -2.57 13.10 5.13
C TYR A 48 -2.45 14.04 6.34
N PRO A 49 -3.52 14.73 6.80
CA PRO A 49 -3.50 15.47 8.07
C PRO A 49 -3.12 14.58 9.25
N PHE A 50 -3.51 13.31 9.21
CA PHE A 50 -3.24 12.31 10.24
C PHE A 50 -1.95 11.50 10.00
N LYS A 51 -1.03 11.99 9.15
CA LYS A 51 0.23 11.31 8.82
C LYS A 51 1.09 10.90 10.03
N PHE A 52 0.93 11.55 11.17
CA PHE A 52 1.64 11.20 12.39
C PHE A 52 1.27 9.80 12.90
N ILE A 53 0.04 9.32 12.66
CA ILE A 53 -0.41 7.99 13.10
C ILE A 53 0.45 6.88 12.46
N PRO A 54 0.48 6.73 11.11
CA PRO A 54 1.27 5.67 10.49
C PRO A 54 2.77 5.84 10.72
N ILE A 55 3.28 7.07 10.76
CA ILE A 55 4.71 7.33 10.98
C ILE A 55 5.11 6.91 12.40
N ASN A 56 4.35 7.31 13.43
CA ASN A 56 4.67 6.97 14.81
C ASN A 56 4.53 5.46 15.06
N LEU A 57 3.52 4.83 14.46
CA LEU A 57 3.34 3.39 14.56
C LEU A 57 4.50 2.62 13.90
N ALA A 58 4.96 3.06 12.72
CA ALA A 58 6.11 2.47 12.05
C ALA A 58 7.39 2.60 12.89
N VAL A 59 7.64 3.77 13.49
CA VAL A 59 8.78 4.00 14.39
C VAL A 59 8.67 3.12 15.65
N TYR A 60 7.48 3.05 16.25
CA TYR A 60 7.23 2.21 17.43
C TYR A 60 7.53 0.73 17.16
N ILE A 61 6.99 0.19 16.06
CA ILE A 61 7.21 -1.20 15.66
C ILE A 61 8.69 -1.43 15.34
N GLY A 62 9.32 -0.51 14.61
CA GLY A 62 10.75 -0.58 14.29
C GLY A 62 11.63 -0.63 15.54
N ASN A 63 11.37 0.24 16.52
CA ASN A 63 12.08 0.24 17.79
C ASN A 63 11.86 -1.05 18.60
N LYS A 64 10.63 -1.57 18.62
CA LYS A 64 10.31 -2.85 19.28
C LYS A 64 11.00 -4.04 18.62
N ALA A 65 11.05 -4.06 17.29
CA ALA A 65 11.75 -5.10 16.53
C ALA A 65 13.26 -5.04 16.75
N ALA A 66 13.85 -3.85 16.80
CA ALA A 66 15.30 -3.66 17.01
C ALA A 66 15.77 -3.93 18.45
N ALA A 67 14.86 -3.94 19.44
CA ALA A 67 15.22 -4.07 20.86
C ALA A 67 15.79 -5.45 21.25
N SER A 68 15.58 -6.50 20.45
CA SER A 68 16.10 -7.85 20.73
C SER A 68 16.09 -8.70 19.47
N THR A 69 17.05 -9.62 19.36
CA THR A 69 17.09 -10.63 18.28
C THR A 69 15.79 -11.45 18.20
N ARG A 70 15.19 -11.77 19.35
CA ARG A 70 13.89 -12.47 19.40
C ARG A 70 12.77 -11.65 18.75
N ASN A 71 12.69 -10.35 19.05
CA ASN A 71 11.65 -9.49 18.50
C ASN A 71 11.85 -9.29 16.99
N LEU A 72 13.11 -9.17 16.55
CA LEU A 72 13.45 -9.12 15.14
C LEU A 72 13.02 -10.41 14.42
N THR A 73 13.32 -11.58 14.99
CA THR A 73 12.89 -12.86 14.42
C THR A 73 11.37 -12.93 14.31
N VAL A 74 10.63 -12.56 15.37
CA VAL A 74 9.17 -12.54 15.34
C VAL A 74 8.65 -11.59 14.25
N PHE A 75 9.21 -10.38 14.15
CA PHE A 75 8.82 -9.41 13.12
C PHE A 75 9.06 -9.96 11.71
N ILE A 76 10.24 -10.54 11.44
CA ILE A 76 10.58 -11.13 10.15
C ILE A 76 9.66 -12.31 9.83
N THR A 77 9.40 -13.20 10.79
CA THR A 77 8.50 -14.34 10.60
C THR A 77 7.09 -13.86 10.25
N ILE A 78 6.53 -12.90 10.98
CA ILE A 78 5.21 -12.34 10.68
C ILE A 78 5.20 -11.68 9.28
N TYR A 79 6.24 -10.91 8.95
CA TYR A 79 6.36 -10.25 7.65
C TYR A 79 6.40 -11.25 6.49
N ILE A 80 7.17 -12.34 6.62
CA ILE A 80 7.24 -13.40 5.62
C ILE A 80 5.88 -14.10 5.48
N LEU A 81 5.25 -14.48 6.59
CA LEU A 81 3.95 -15.14 6.58
C LEU A 81 2.87 -14.27 5.92
N LEU A 82 2.87 -12.96 6.17
CA LEU A 82 1.92 -12.02 5.57
C LEU A 82 1.96 -12.04 4.03
N HIS A 83 3.12 -12.26 3.42
CA HIS A 83 3.27 -12.30 1.96
C HIS A 83 3.11 -13.73 1.41
N PHE A 84 3.65 -14.72 2.13
CA PHE A 84 3.65 -16.10 1.66
C PHE A 84 2.26 -16.75 1.72
N ILE A 85 1.45 -16.41 2.72
CA ILE A 85 0.09 -16.96 2.87
C ILE A 85 -0.80 -16.58 1.67
N PRO A 86 -0.98 -15.30 1.29
CA PRO A 86 -1.78 -14.94 0.12
C PRO A 86 -1.26 -15.57 -1.18
N LEU A 87 0.07 -15.63 -1.35
CA LEU A 87 0.68 -16.29 -2.52
C LEU A 87 0.31 -17.78 -2.58
N LEU A 88 0.43 -18.49 -1.44
CA LEU A 88 0.00 -19.90 -1.34
C LEU A 88 -1.48 -20.06 -1.72
N PHE A 89 -2.36 -19.19 -1.22
CA PHE A 89 -3.79 -19.23 -1.56
C PHE A 89 -4.05 -19.04 -3.06
N ILE A 90 -3.32 -18.13 -3.73
CA ILE A 90 -3.43 -17.91 -5.17
C ILE A 90 -2.98 -19.13 -5.99
N PHE A 91 -1.98 -19.90 -5.52
CA PHE A 91 -1.52 -21.10 -6.24
C PHE A 91 -2.34 -22.36 -5.95
N LEU A 92 -3.03 -22.40 -4.81
CA LEU A 92 -3.84 -23.56 -4.38
C LEU A 92 -5.31 -23.47 -4.82
N THR A 93 -5.80 -22.29 -5.20
CA THR A 93 -7.18 -22.04 -5.65
C THR A 93 -7.19 -21.70 -7.13
#